data_AF-A0A1F4PK06-F1
#
_entry.id   AF-A0A1F4PK06-F1
#
_cell.length_a   1.000
_cell.length_b   1.000
_cell.length_c   1.000
_cell.angle_alpha   90.00
_cell.angle_beta   90.00
_cell.angle_gamma   90.00
#
_symmetry.space_group_name_H-M   'P 1'
#
loop_
_entity.id
_entity.type
_entity.pdbx_description
1 polymer ?
#
loop_
_entity_poly.entity_id
_entity_poly.type
_entity_poly.pdbx_seq_one_letter_code
_entity_poly.pdbx_strand_id
1 'polypeptide(L)'
;MSKLKNKKIKSTYDRIMEEKTPAQRKKFEEGYRDFLLSEMILAAMEEDDVSVRKLAKLAGVSPTIVQDMKSGTKTSFNTKSLFKVLQSLGYNVLLERNGTTTSLELTSHNKK
;
A
#
# COMPACT_ATOMS: atom_id res chain seq x y z
N MET A 1 20.21 30.25 37.16
CA MET A 1 19.49 29.01 36.77
C MET A 1 19.56 28.86 35.25
N SER A 2 20.47 28.03 34.74
CA SER A 2 20.58 27.72 33.31
C SER A 2 19.48 26.74 32.92
N LYS A 3 18.55 27.17 32.06
CA LYS A 3 17.53 26.28 31.47
C LYS A 3 18.25 25.22 30.62
N LEU A 4 18.30 23.98 31.10
CA LEU A 4 18.67 22.82 30.29
C LEU A 4 17.66 22.70 29.14
N LYS A 5 18.05 23.14 27.94
CA LYS A 5 17.30 22.87 26.70
C LYS A 5 17.25 21.37 26.54
N ASN A 6 16.08 20.78 26.77
CA ASN A 6 15.83 19.37 26.49
C ASN A 6 15.94 19.17 24.97
N LYS A 7 17.12 18.76 24.49
CA LYS A 7 17.38 18.56 23.06
C LYS A 7 16.61 17.31 22.66
N LYS A 8 15.44 17.46 22.03
CA LYS A 8 14.66 16.34 21.51
C LYS A 8 15.60 15.41 20.72
N ILE A 9 15.69 14.16 21.16
CA ILE A 9 16.42 13.13 20.42
C ILE A 9 15.66 12.96 19.12
N LYS A 10 16.31 13.32 18.02
CA LYS A 10 15.76 13.19 16.67
C LYS A 10 15.95 11.76 16.21
N SER A 11 14.94 11.17 15.60
CA SER A 11 15.08 9.88 14.94
C SER A 11 16.04 10.01 13.75
N THR A 12 16.53 8.87 13.26
CA THR A 12 17.30 8.82 12.00
C THR A 12 16.51 9.43 10.85
N TYR A 13 15.20 9.20 10.82
CA TYR A 13 14.30 9.79 9.83
C TYR A 13 14.29 11.33 9.93
N ASP A 14 14.05 11.88 11.12
CA ASP A 14 13.95 13.34 11.33
C ASP A 14 15.23 14.05 10.88
N ARG A 15 16.39 13.48 11.22
CA ARG A 15 17.70 14.00 10.80
C ARG A 15 17.85 14.02 9.29
N ILE A 16 17.52 12.91 8.63
CA ILE A 16 17.65 12.78 7.17
C ILE A 16 16.69 13.71 6.43
N MET A 17 15.47 13.96 6.95
CA MET A 17 14.49 14.83 6.28
C MET A 17 14.79 16.33 6.41
N GLU A 18 15.40 16.74 7.53
CA GLU A 18 15.85 18.12 7.74
C GLU A 18 16.97 18.52 6.77
N GLU A 19 17.83 17.57 6.40
CA GLU A 19 18.95 17.78 5.48
C GLU A 19 18.51 17.79 4.00
N LYS A 20 17.26 17.40 3.68
CA LYS A 20 16.75 17.35 2.30
C LYS A 20 16.30 18.70 1.77
N THR A 21 16.50 18.93 0.48
CA THR A 21 15.84 20.01 -0.26
C THR A 21 14.34 19.73 -0.44
N PRO A 22 13.51 20.74 -0.77
CA PRO A 22 12.11 20.51 -1.08
C PRO A 22 11.87 19.47 -2.19
N ALA A 23 12.72 19.47 -3.23
CA ALA A 23 12.62 18.50 -4.32
C ALA A 23 12.95 17.07 -3.86
N GLN A 24 13.95 16.90 -3.00
CA GLN A 24 14.30 15.60 -2.43
C GLN A 24 13.22 15.08 -1.46
N ARG A 25 12.60 15.97 -0.67
CA ARG A 25 11.45 15.62 0.18
C ARG A 25 10.28 15.13 -0.65
N LYS A 26 9.93 15.86 -1.71
CA LYS A 26 8.86 15.44 -2.64
C LYS A 26 9.11 14.05 -3.23
N LYS A 27 10.32 13.80 -3.74
CA LYS A 27 10.68 12.48 -4.28
C LYS A 27 10.63 11.37 -3.22
N PHE A 28 11.02 11.69 -1.99
CA PHE A 28 10.91 10.75 -0.88
C PHE A 28 9.45 10.42 -0.56
N GLU A 29 8.57 11.42 -0.49
CA GLU A 29 7.14 11.22 -0.24
C GLU A 29 6.46 10.42 -1.36
N GLU A 30 6.81 10.67 -2.62
CA GLU A 30 6.35 9.88 -3.76
C GLU A 30 6.75 8.41 -3.60
N GLY A 31 8.03 8.13 -3.33
CA GLY A 31 8.50 6.76 -3.09
C GLY A 31 7.90 6.12 -1.85
N TYR A 32 7.64 6.90 -0.79
CA TYR A 32 7.00 6.41 0.42
C TYR A 32 5.55 5.96 0.16
N ARG A 33 4.80 6.67 -0.70
CA ARG A 33 3.44 6.26 -1.07
C ARG A 33 3.42 4.96 -1.85
N ASP A 34 4.34 4.80 -2.79
CA ASP A 34 4.45 3.56 -3.57
C ASP A 34 4.83 2.37 -2.67
N PHE A 35 5.77 2.59 -1.74
CA PHE A 35 6.16 1.60 -0.73
C PHE A 35 5.01 1.22 0.21
N LEU A 36 4.18 2.17 0.62
CA LEU A 36 3.09 1.91 1.55
C LEU A 36 2.09 0.89 1.00
N LEU A 37 1.80 0.92 -0.31
CA LEU A 37 0.91 -0.04 -0.93
C LEU A 37 1.49 -1.46 -0.88
N SER A 38 2.77 -1.64 -1.21
CA SER A 38 3.42 -2.96 -1.17
C SER A 38 3.48 -3.50 0.26
N GLU A 39 3.79 -2.67 1.24
CA GLU A 39 3.82 -3.07 2.65
C GLU A 39 2.44 -3.42 3.18
N MET A 40 1.40 -2.69 2.80
CA MET A 40 0.01 -3.00 3.18
C MET A 40 -0.42 -4.38 2.65
N ILE A 41 -0.09 -4.68 1.38
CA ILE A 41 -0.37 -6.00 0.79
C ILE A 41 0.45 -7.09 1.48
N LEU A 42 1.74 -6.83 1.73
CA LEU A 42 2.64 -7.76 2.41
C LEU A 42 2.13 -8.10 3.82
N ALA A 43 1.80 -7.09 4.62
CA ALA A 43 1.31 -7.24 5.98
C ALA A 43 0.00 -8.04 6.01
N ALA A 44 -0.96 -7.72 5.14
CA ALA A 44 -2.21 -8.48 5.05
C ALA A 44 -1.99 -9.94 4.65
N MET A 45 -1.06 -10.19 3.72
CA MET A 45 -0.70 -11.56 3.34
C MET A 45 -0.04 -12.35 4.48
N GLU A 46 0.79 -11.68 5.30
CA GLU A 46 1.43 -12.28 6.48
C GLU A 46 0.41 -12.55 7.59
N GLU A 47 -0.50 -11.61 7.85
CA GLU A 47 -1.58 -11.76 8.84
C GLU A 47 -2.53 -12.91 8.50
N ASP A 48 -2.90 -13.04 7.22
CA ASP A 48 -3.85 -14.07 6.74
C ASP A 48 -3.19 -15.43 6.39
N ASP A 49 -1.86 -15.56 6.54
CA ASP A 49 -1.06 -16.70 6.05
C ASP A 49 -1.41 -17.09 4.59
N VAL A 50 -1.27 -16.09 3.71
CA VAL A 50 -1.59 -16.21 2.28
C VAL A 50 -0.34 -16.10 1.43
N SER A 51 0.04 -17.20 0.78
CA SER A 51 1.09 -17.18 -0.24
C SER A 51 0.66 -16.43 -1.51
N VAL A 52 1.64 -15.96 -2.28
CA VAL A 52 1.43 -15.34 -3.62
C VAL A 52 0.55 -16.20 -4.52
N ARG A 53 0.79 -17.53 -4.54
CA ARG A 53 0.01 -18.46 -5.38
C ARG A 53 -1.44 -18.59 -4.90
N LYS A 54 -1.67 -18.63 -3.58
CA LYS A 54 -3.01 -18.71 -2.99
C LYS A 54 -3.79 -17.43 -3.28
N LEU A 55 -3.19 -16.26 -3.07
CA LEU A 55 -3.80 -14.98 -3.37
C LEU A 55 -4.14 -14.81 -4.86
N ALA A 56 -3.21 -15.18 -5.75
CA ALA A 56 -3.45 -15.12 -7.19
C ALA A 56 -4.64 -15.98 -7.61
N LYS A 57 -4.78 -17.18 -7.02
CA LYS A 57 -5.93 -18.07 -7.25
C LYS A 57 -7.24 -17.46 -6.74
N LEU A 58 -7.24 -16.88 -5.54
CA LEU A 58 -8.42 -16.22 -4.96
C LEU A 58 -8.88 -15.02 -5.82
N ALA A 59 -7.93 -14.19 -6.24
CA ALA A 59 -8.19 -13.00 -7.05
C ALA A 59 -8.48 -13.30 -8.53
N GLY A 60 -8.17 -14.51 -9.01
CA GLY A 60 -8.27 -14.88 -10.42
C GLY A 60 -7.34 -14.04 -11.31
N VAL A 61 -6.09 -13.89 -10.88
CA VAL A 61 -5.01 -13.17 -11.59
C VAL A 61 -3.75 -14.06 -11.68
N SER A 62 -2.73 -13.64 -12.44
CA SER A 62 -1.47 -14.39 -12.49
C SER A 62 -0.64 -14.18 -11.21
N PRO A 63 0.18 -15.17 -10.79
CA PRO A 63 1.11 -15.00 -9.66
C PRO A 63 2.07 -13.83 -9.83
N THR A 64 2.48 -13.52 -11.06
CA THR A 64 3.36 -12.38 -11.37
C THR A 64 2.72 -11.05 -10.98
N ILE A 65 1.40 -10.87 -11.21
CA ILE A 65 0.70 -9.65 -10.81
C ILE A 65 0.77 -9.45 -9.30
N VAL A 66 0.50 -10.50 -8.53
CA VAL A 66 0.57 -10.46 -7.06
C VAL A 66 2.00 -10.22 -6.59
N GLN A 67 2.98 -10.89 -7.21
CA GLN A 67 4.38 -10.71 -6.88
C GLN A 67 4.83 -9.27 -7.12
N ASP A 68 4.50 -8.69 -8.28
CA ASP A 68 4.86 -7.32 -8.63
C ASP A 68 4.26 -6.29 -7.66
N MET A 69 3.01 -6.48 -7.24
CA MET A 69 2.34 -5.65 -6.23
C MET A 69 3.01 -5.78 -4.86
N LYS A 70 3.31 -7.01 -4.45
CA LYS A 70 3.99 -7.32 -3.17
C LYS A 70 5.40 -6.72 -3.12
N SER A 71 6.17 -6.77 -4.21
CA SER A 71 7.55 -6.29 -4.22
C SER A 71 7.70 -4.80 -4.50
N GLY A 72 6.63 -4.11 -4.94
CA GLY A 72 6.69 -2.69 -5.32
C GLY A 72 7.59 -2.41 -6.54
N THR A 73 8.04 -3.44 -7.25
CA THR A 73 8.98 -3.34 -8.39
C THR A 73 8.32 -2.75 -9.64
N LYS A 74 7.00 -2.88 -9.75
CA LYS A 74 6.20 -2.25 -10.78
C LYS A 74 5.28 -1.25 -10.10
N THR A 75 5.17 -0.04 -10.66
CA THR A 75 4.25 0.99 -10.14
C THR A 75 3.00 1.13 -11.02
N SER A 76 3.02 0.57 -12.24
CA SER A 76 1.89 0.56 -13.16
C SER A 76 1.12 -0.77 -13.08
N PHE A 77 -0.06 -0.73 -12.47
CA PHE A 77 -0.97 -1.86 -12.39
C PHE A 77 -2.31 -1.55 -13.05
N ASN A 78 -2.93 -2.59 -13.60
CA ASN A 78 -4.33 -2.50 -14.00
C ASN A 78 -5.19 -2.40 -12.73
N THR A 79 -6.01 -1.35 -12.63
CA THR A 79 -6.94 -1.11 -11.52
C THR A 79 -7.84 -2.31 -11.24
N LYS A 80 -8.32 -3.00 -12.28
CA LYS A 80 -9.12 -4.22 -12.14
C LYS A 80 -8.38 -5.32 -11.37
N SER A 81 -7.08 -5.46 -11.62
CA SER A 81 -6.26 -6.48 -10.94
C SER A 81 -5.96 -6.06 -9.50
N LEU A 82 -5.65 -4.78 -9.28
CA LEU A 82 -5.44 -4.22 -7.94
C LEU A 82 -6.65 -4.49 -7.05
N PHE A 83 -7.84 -4.09 -7.49
CA PHE A 83 -9.03 -4.25 -6.67
C PHE A 83 -9.39 -5.72 -6.41
N LYS A 84 -9.21 -6.61 -7.40
CA LYS A 84 -9.40 -8.06 -7.18
C LYS A 84 -8.48 -8.61 -6.09
N VAL A 85 -7.22 -8.18 -6.07
CA VAL A 85 -6.24 -8.58 -5.05
C VAL A 85 -6.65 -8.03 -3.68
N LEU A 86 -6.99 -6.74 -3.59
CA LEU A 86 -7.43 -6.11 -2.34
C LEU A 86 -8.69 -6.77 -1.77
N GLN A 87 -9.71 -6.99 -2.60
CA GLN A 87 -10.94 -7.69 -2.16
C GLN A 87 -10.68 -9.12 -1.71
N SER A 88 -9.71 -9.82 -2.34
CA SER A 88 -9.32 -11.18 -1.93
C SER A 88 -8.57 -11.22 -0.60
N LEU A 89 -8.01 -10.09 -0.17
CA LEU A 89 -7.42 -9.86 1.16
C LEU A 89 -8.44 -9.27 2.15
N GLY A 90 -9.73 -9.28 1.82
CA GLY A 90 -10.78 -8.79 2.72
C GLY A 90 -10.99 -7.27 2.74
N TYR A 91 -10.29 -6.51 1.91
CA TYR A 91 -10.52 -5.06 1.82
C TYR A 91 -11.82 -4.74 1.08
N ASN A 92 -12.59 -3.80 1.62
CA ASN A 92 -13.68 -3.15 0.89
C ASN A 92 -13.20 -1.83 0.27
N VAL A 93 -13.50 -1.62 -1.01
CA VAL A 93 -13.11 -0.40 -1.73
C VAL A 93 -14.31 0.54 -1.76
N LEU A 94 -14.20 1.66 -1.06
CA LEU A 94 -15.26 2.66 -0.94
C LEU A 94 -14.94 3.89 -1.79
N LEU A 95 -15.90 4.34 -2.60
CA LEU A 95 -15.82 5.59 -3.34
C LEU A 95 -16.65 6.64 -2.63
N GLU A 96 -16.00 7.70 -2.16
CA GLU A 96 -16.66 8.85 -1.56
C GLU A 96 -16.78 10.01 -2.56
N ARG A 97 -17.98 10.57 -2.69
CA ARG A 97 -18.25 11.78 -3.48
C ARG A 97 -19.28 12.64 -2.77
N ASN A 98 -18.91 13.87 -2.44
CA ASN A 98 -19.78 14.86 -1.80
C ASN A 98 -20.47 14.34 -0.51
N GLY A 99 -19.73 13.56 0.30
CA GLY A 99 -20.26 12.93 1.52
C GLY A 99 -21.09 11.66 1.29
N THR A 100 -21.35 11.28 0.04
CA THR A 100 -21.99 10.00 -0.29
C THR A 100 -20.91 8.95 -0.53
N THR A 101 -21.02 7.81 0.17
CA THR A 101 -20.12 6.66 -0.01
C THR A 101 -20.82 5.54 -0.75
N THR A 102 -20.16 4.99 -1.78
CA THR A 102 -20.64 3.84 -2.54
C THR A 102 -19.57 2.75 -2.55
N SER A 103 -19.97 1.50 -2.27
CA SER A 103 -19.08 0.34 -2.39
C SER A 103 -18.76 0.05 -3.85
N LEU A 104 -17.48 -0.13 -4.18
CA LEU A 104 -17.03 -0.58 -5.49
C LEU A 104 -17.03 -2.11 -5.53
N GLU A 105 -18.22 -2.68 -5.71
CA GLU A 105 -18.42 -4.13 -5.84
C GLU A 105 -17.98 -4.63 -7.22
N LEU A 106 -16.71 -5.03 -7.36
CA LEU A 106 -16.19 -5.69 -8.56
C LEU A 106 -16.41 -7.20 -8.50
N THR A 107 -17.66 -7.62 -8.30
CA THR A 107 -17.99 -9.05 -8.23
C THR A 107 -17.51 -9.77 -9.49
N SER A 108 -16.61 -10.73 -9.33
CA SER A 108 -16.39 -11.79 -10.32
C SER A 108 -17.42 -12.88 -10.03
N HIS A 109 -18.62 -12.78 -10.60
CA HIS A 109 -19.55 -13.91 -10.67
C HIS A 109 -18.93 -15.03 -11.53
N ASN A 110 -18.00 -15.80 -11.00
CA ASN A 110 -17.75 -17.14 -11.51
C ASN A 110 -18.80 -18.06 -10.90
N LYS A 111 -20.00 -18.08 -11.52
CA LYS A 111 -20.88 -19.24 -11.39
C LYS A 111 -20.12 -20.44 -11.95
N LYS A 112 -19.76 -21.37 -11.08
CA LYS A 112 -19.58 -22.77 -11.48
C LYS A 112 -20.94 -23.36 -11.80
#